data_AF-A0A4Q4T3E0-F1
#
_entry.id   AF-A0A4Q4T3E0-F1
#
_cell.length_a   1.000
_cell.length_b   1.000
_cell.length_c   1.000
_cell.angle_alpha   90.00
_cell.angle_beta   90.00
_cell.angle_gamma   90.00
#
_symmetry.space_group_name_H-M   'P 1'
#
loop_
_entity.id
_entity.type
_entity.pdbx_description
1 polymer ?
#
loop_
_entity_poly.entity_id
_entity_poly.type
_entity_poly.pdbx_seq_one_letter_code
_entity_poly.pdbx_strand_id
1 'polypeptide(L)'
;MGKRKKSSRKPQGPKKNEPLPTTFTCLFCNHEKAVTVKMDKKAGVGQLDCKVCGQKFQCGINYLSAAVDVYSEWVDAADAVAKEDASGRIPSSTSGHRQGMRQSAADADEDEDGGYEGEGIVADEDDY
;
A
#
# COMPACT_ATOMS: atom_id res chain seq x y z
N MET A 1 7.12 43.05 47.07
CA MET A 1 7.98 41.84 47.04
C MET A 1 7.31 40.75 46.22
N GLY A 2 7.88 40.35 45.09
CA GLY A 2 7.29 39.32 44.22
C GLY A 2 7.74 37.91 44.58
N LYS A 3 6.79 36.96 44.65
CA LYS A 3 7.06 35.51 44.73
C LYS A 3 6.17 34.72 43.76
N ARG A 4 6.20 35.08 42.47
CA ARG A 4 5.56 34.26 41.42
C ARG A 4 6.37 32.98 41.24
N LYS A 5 5.86 31.87 41.75
CA LYS A 5 6.43 30.52 41.60
C LYS A 5 6.45 30.17 40.11
N LYS A 6 7.63 30.27 39.48
CA LYS A 6 7.79 29.93 38.06
C LYS A 6 7.47 28.45 37.88
N SER A 7 6.47 28.15 37.05
CA SER A 7 6.09 26.80 36.69
C SER A 7 7.22 26.15 35.89
N SER A 8 8.19 25.57 36.58
CA SER A 8 9.27 24.78 35.99
C SER A 8 8.77 23.37 35.70
N ARG A 9 7.76 23.29 34.83
CA ARG A 9 7.40 22.04 34.16
C ARG A 9 8.52 21.79 33.15
N LYS A 10 9.58 21.13 33.60
CA LYS A 10 10.74 20.78 32.76
C LYS A 10 10.21 20.09 31.49
N PRO A 11 10.68 20.45 30.28
CA PRO A 11 10.29 19.73 29.09
C PRO A 11 10.61 18.26 29.30
N GLN A 12 9.64 17.38 29.05
CA GLN A 12 9.88 15.94 29.08
C GLN A 12 10.93 15.65 28.02
N GLY A 13 12.05 15.06 28.43
CA GLY A 13 13.16 14.75 27.53
C GLY A 13 12.68 13.89 26.35
N PRO A 14 13.41 13.91 25.22
CA PRO A 14 13.00 13.18 24.03
C PRO A 14 12.71 11.72 24.40
N LYS A 15 11.47 11.30 24.18
CA LYS A 15 11.06 9.91 24.39
C LYS A 15 12.00 9.05 23.55
N LYS A 16 12.69 8.11 24.18
CA LYS A 16 13.52 7.15 23.46
C LYS A 16 12.58 6.32 22.60
N ASN A 17 12.60 6.54 21.29
CA ASN A 17 11.95 5.63 20.36
C ASN A 17 12.63 4.27 20.53
N GLU A 18 11.90 3.29 21.05
CA GLU A 18 12.38 1.91 21.03
C GLU A 18 12.63 1.50 19.58
N PRO A 19 13.72 0.77 19.30
CA PRO A 19 14.04 0.37 17.94
C PRO A 19 12.94 -0.56 17.42
N LEU A 20 12.17 -0.06 16.44
CA LEU A 20 11.19 -0.84 15.71
C LEU A 20 11.83 -2.10 15.12
N PRO A 21 11.11 -3.23 15.06
CA PRO A 21 11.66 -4.48 14.52
C PRO A 21 12.08 -4.29 13.06
N THR A 22 13.32 -4.67 12.75
CA THR A 22 13.90 -4.66 11.39
C THR A 22 13.97 -6.05 10.76
N THR A 23 13.39 -7.05 11.42
CA THR A 23 13.39 -8.45 11.02
C THR A 23 11.97 -8.93 10.72
N PHE A 24 11.73 -9.37 9.48
CA PHE A 24 10.43 -9.84 9.01
C PHE A 24 10.52 -11.25 8.42
N THR A 25 9.37 -11.87 8.17
CA THR A 25 9.26 -13.17 7.50
C THR A 25 9.44 -12.99 5.99
N CYS A 26 10.09 -13.94 5.31
CA CYS A 26 10.21 -13.87 3.85
C CYS A 26 8.95 -14.42 3.16
N LEU A 27 8.36 -13.66 2.23
CA LEU A 27 7.18 -14.09 1.47
C LEU A 27 7.42 -15.33 0.59
N PHE A 28 8.66 -15.51 0.11
CA PHE A 28 9.00 -16.53 -0.89
C PHE A 28 9.50 -17.85 -0.27
N CYS A 29 10.28 -17.78 0.82
CA CYS A 29 10.79 -18.98 1.51
C CYS A 29 10.16 -19.22 2.88
N ASN A 30 9.19 -18.39 3.29
CA ASN A 30 8.40 -18.49 4.52
C ASN A 30 9.21 -18.70 5.82
N HIS A 31 10.48 -18.27 5.85
CA HIS A 31 11.30 -18.31 7.06
C HIS A 31 11.11 -17.03 7.88
N GLU A 32 10.79 -17.20 9.17
CA GLU A 32 10.72 -16.10 10.14
C GLU A 32 12.08 -15.41 10.30
N LYS A 33 12.07 -14.08 10.48
CA LYS A 33 13.26 -13.24 10.70
C LYS A 33 14.35 -13.37 9.63
N ALA A 34 14.03 -13.96 8.47
CA ALA A 34 14.96 -14.14 7.35
C ALA A 34 15.24 -12.82 6.62
N VAL A 35 14.27 -11.89 6.63
CA VAL A 35 14.36 -10.60 5.97
C VAL A 35 15.01 -9.58 6.90
N THR A 36 16.00 -8.84 6.40
CA THR A 36 16.66 -7.73 7.10
C THR A 36 16.49 -6.46 6.28
N VAL A 37 16.01 -5.38 6.89
CA VAL A 37 15.80 -4.08 6.23
C VAL A 37 16.90 -3.08 6.62
N LYS A 38 17.46 -2.39 5.63
CA LYS A 38 18.48 -1.35 5.77
C LYS A 38 17.96 -0.04 5.18
N MET A 39 17.82 0.98 6.02
CA MET A 39 17.27 2.29 5.64
C MET A 39 18.38 3.32 5.46
N ASP A 40 18.62 3.80 4.23
CA ASP A 40 19.44 4.99 4.00
C ASP A 40 18.56 6.24 3.87
N LYS A 41 18.33 6.89 5.01
CA LYS A 41 17.55 8.13 5.10
C LYS A 41 18.21 9.35 4.45
N LYS A 42 19.48 9.27 4.02
CA LYS A 42 20.15 10.35 3.28
C LYS A 42 19.95 10.19 1.77
N ALA A 43 20.03 8.96 1.27
CA ALA A 43 19.72 8.64 -0.11
C ALA A 43 18.22 8.61 -0.40
N GLY A 44 17.38 8.47 0.63
CA GLY A 44 15.94 8.23 0.46
C GLY A 44 15.66 6.82 -0.07
N VAL A 45 16.51 5.85 0.27
CA VAL A 45 16.45 4.48 -0.26
C VAL A 45 16.36 3.45 0.87
N GLY A 46 15.34 2.60 0.81
CA GLY A 46 15.19 1.40 1.64
C GLY A 46 15.66 0.17 0.87
N GLN A 47 16.50 -0.66 1.48
CA GLN A 47 16.93 -1.95 0.93
C GLN A 47 16.48 -3.09 1.84
N LEU A 48 16.04 -4.19 1.23
CA LEU A 48 15.53 -5.38 1.88
C LEU A 48 16.31 -6.58 1.34
N ASP A 49 16.94 -7.35 2.22
CA ASP A 49 17.70 -8.56 1.89
C ASP A 49 17.15 -9.77 2.66
N CYS A 50 16.80 -10.85 1.96
CA CYS A 50 16.49 -12.14 2.59
C CYS A 50 17.75 -13.01 2.71
N LYS A 51 18.09 -13.40 3.94
CA LYS A 51 19.28 -14.23 4.24
C LYS A 51 19.17 -15.69 3.81
N VAL A 52 17.96 -16.19 3.53
CA VAL A 52 17.73 -17.61 3.21
C VAL A 52 17.62 -17.86 1.70
N CYS A 53 16.72 -17.14 1.00
CA CYS A 53 16.57 -17.27 -0.45
C CYS A 53 17.41 -16.28 -1.26
N GLY A 54 18.11 -15.34 -0.62
CA GLY A 54 19.00 -14.37 -1.29
C GLY A 54 18.29 -13.25 -2.07
N GLN A 55 16.95 -13.19 -2.03
CA GLN A 55 16.20 -12.12 -2.70
C GLN A 55 16.51 -10.74 -2.12
N LYS A 56 16.49 -9.75 -3.01
CA LYS A 56 16.78 -8.34 -2.72
C LYS A 56 15.70 -7.46 -3.32
N PHE A 57 15.26 -6.47 -2.56
CA PHE A 57 14.31 -5.46 -3.01
C PHE A 57 14.78 -4.07 -2.58
N GLN A 58 14.40 -3.05 -3.33
CA GLN A 58 14.77 -1.66 -3.06
C GLN A 58 13.59 -0.75 -3.42
N CYS A 59 13.18 0.12 -2.49
CA CYS A 59 12.16 1.13 -2.71
C CYS A 59 12.61 2.52 -2.22
N GLY A 60 11.82 3.54 -2.56
CA GLY A 60 12.02 4.90 -2.05
C GLY A 60 11.49 5.04 -0.63
N ILE A 61 12.22 5.73 0.25
CA ILE A 61 11.80 5.97 1.64
C ILE A 61 11.87 7.45 2.00
N ASN A 62 11.00 7.85 2.92
CA ASN A 62 10.94 9.21 3.46
C ASN A 62 11.52 9.28 4.89
N TYR A 63 11.69 10.47 5.46
CA TYR A 63 12.17 10.65 6.83
C TYR A 63 11.25 10.03 7.89
N LEU A 64 9.93 10.02 7.62
CA LEU A 64 8.90 9.36 8.43
C LEU A 64 8.92 7.82 8.30
N SER A 65 9.51 7.28 7.24
CA SER A 65 9.43 5.85 6.96
C SER A 65 10.22 5.01 7.97
N ALA A 66 9.63 3.87 8.31
CA ALA A 66 10.13 2.81 9.17
C ALA A 66 10.37 1.52 8.36
N ALA A 67 11.01 0.53 8.99
CA ALA A 67 11.36 -0.72 8.33
C ALA A 67 10.14 -1.54 7.87
N VAL A 68 8.96 -1.30 8.47
CA VAL A 68 7.69 -1.93 8.08
C VAL A 68 7.17 -1.41 6.74
N ASP A 69 7.39 -0.14 6.40
CA ASP A 69 6.86 0.45 5.16
C ASP A 69 7.53 -0.19 3.93
N VAL A 70 8.85 -0.40 4.00
CA VAL A 70 9.63 -1.14 2.99
C VAL A 70 9.17 -2.59 2.86
N TYR A 71 8.73 -3.19 3.97
CA TYR A 71 8.21 -4.55 3.96
C TYR A 71 6.83 -4.61 3.30
N SER A 72 5.92 -3.68 3.60
CA SER A 72 4.62 -3.57 2.95
C SER A 72 4.76 -3.34 1.44
N GLU A 73 5.60 -2.39 1.03
CA GLU A 73 5.82 -2.09 -0.39
C GLU A 73 6.47 -3.27 -1.15
N TRP A 74 7.24 -4.13 -0.45
CA TRP A 74 7.72 -5.39 -1.01
C TRP A 74 6.62 -6.45 -1.16
N VAL A 75 5.64 -6.51 -0.24
CA VAL A 75 4.43 -7.33 -0.39
C VAL A 75 3.65 -6.87 -1.61
N ASP A 76 3.32 -5.58 -1.68
CA ASP A 76 2.53 -4.99 -2.78
C ASP A 76 3.22 -5.21 -4.15
N ALA A 77 4.54 -5.05 -4.22
CA ALA A 77 5.32 -5.33 -5.43
C ALA A 77 5.31 -6.82 -5.83
N ALA A 78 5.39 -7.75 -4.88
CA ALA A 78 5.32 -9.18 -5.16
C ALA A 78 3.92 -9.59 -5.68
N ASP A 79 2.89 -9.02 -5.06
CA ASP A 79 1.48 -9.19 -5.42
C ASP A 79 1.16 -8.61 -6.81
N ALA A 80 1.77 -7.48 -7.18
CA ALA A 80 1.60 -6.87 -8.49
C ALA A 80 2.15 -7.76 -9.61
N VAL A 81 3.38 -8.27 -9.47
CA VAL A 81 4.01 -9.19 -10.44
C VAL A 81 3.15 -10.45 -10.63
N ALA A 82 2.64 -11.03 -9.53
CA ALA A 82 1.76 -12.20 -9.61
C ALA A 82 0.44 -11.94 -10.36
N LYS A 83 -0.07 -10.70 -10.32
CA LYS A 83 -1.29 -10.28 -11.04
C LYS A 83 -1.02 -10.02 -12.53
N GLU A 84 0.14 -9.49 -12.88
CA GLU A 84 0.55 -9.29 -14.29
C GLU A 84 0.75 -10.62 -15.04
N ASP A 85 1.36 -11.62 -14.40
CA ASP A 85 1.47 -12.99 -14.95
C ASP A 85 0.09 -13.67 -15.17
N ALA A 86 -0.92 -13.27 -14.39
CA ALA A 86 -2.29 -13.78 -14.51
C ALA A 86 -3.09 -13.03 -15.59
N SER A 87 -2.96 -11.70 -15.69
CA SER A 87 -3.70 -10.87 -16.66
C SER A 87 -3.12 -10.95 -18.08
N GLY A 88 -1.83 -11.25 -18.24
CA GLY A 88 -1.19 -11.51 -19.53
C GLY A 88 -1.71 -12.77 -20.25
N ARG A 89 -2.41 -13.67 -19.56
CA ARG A 89 -3.11 -14.81 -20.17
C ARG A 89 -4.48 -14.39 -20.68
N ILE A 90 -4.50 -13.70 -21.82
CA ILE A 90 -5.72 -13.64 -22.63
C ILE A 90 -6.17 -15.09 -22.87
N PRO A 91 -7.38 -15.51 -22.46
CA PRO A 91 -7.95 -16.75 -22.94
C PRO A 91 -8.20 -16.52 -24.43
N SER A 92 -7.28 -16.99 -25.27
CA SER A 92 -7.45 -16.97 -26.72
C SER A 92 -8.79 -17.62 -27.01
N SER A 93 -9.76 -16.79 -27.40
CA SER A 93 -11.13 -17.20 -27.62
C SER A 93 -11.12 -18.18 -28.78
N THR A 94 -11.11 -19.47 -28.44
CA THR A 94 -10.98 -20.53 -29.44
C THR A 94 -12.14 -20.39 -30.40
N SER A 95 -11.80 -20.23 -31.68
CA SER A 95 -12.74 -19.99 -32.78
C SER A 95 -13.58 -21.23 -33.05
N GLY A 96 -14.51 -21.50 -32.14
CA GLY A 96 -15.40 -22.64 -32.13
C GLY A 96 -16.62 -22.44 -33.00
N HIS A 97 -16.42 -22.35 -34.33
CA HIS A 97 -17.52 -22.39 -35.28
C HIS A 97 -18.21 -23.77 -35.22
N ARG A 98 -19.25 -23.89 -34.38
CA ARG A 98 -20.20 -25.01 -34.41
C ARG A 98 -21.63 -24.48 -34.32
N GLN A 99 -22.28 -24.52 -35.47
CA GLN A 99 -23.65 -24.09 -35.72
C GLN A 99 -24.67 -25.02 -35.03
N GLY A 100 -25.64 -24.46 -34.32
CA GLY A 100 -26.69 -25.22 -33.61
C GLY A 100 -27.41 -24.38 -32.53
N MET A 101 -28.37 -23.50 -32.85
CA MET A 101 -29.79 -23.83 -33.10
C MET A 101 -30.65 -23.89 -31.80
N ARG A 102 -31.21 -22.71 -31.39
CA ARG A 102 -32.43 -22.44 -30.55
C ARG A 102 -32.55 -23.19 -29.18
N GLN A 103 -32.90 -22.61 -28.03
CA GLN A 103 -33.76 -21.48 -27.59
C GLN A 103 -33.32 -21.11 -26.12
N SER A 104 -33.80 -20.09 -25.39
CA SER A 104 -34.81 -19.01 -25.59
C SER A 104 -34.70 -17.92 -24.49
N ALA A 105 -35.07 -16.69 -24.84
CA ALA A 105 -35.67 -15.64 -23.99
C ALA A 105 -35.13 -15.40 -22.55
N ALA A 106 -34.24 -14.41 -22.44
CA ALA A 106 -34.24 -13.42 -21.35
C ALA A 106 -33.60 -12.14 -21.90
N ASP A 107 -34.39 -11.07 -22.03
CA ASP A 107 -34.01 -9.77 -22.58
C ASP A 107 -34.40 -8.71 -21.55
N ALA A 108 -33.40 -8.07 -20.95
CA ALA A 108 -33.51 -6.94 -20.01
C ALA A 108 -32.10 -6.37 -19.83
N ASP A 109 -31.78 -5.41 -20.69
CA ASP A 109 -30.55 -4.61 -20.70
C ASP A 109 -30.85 -3.28 -19.97
N GLU A 110 -30.27 -3.05 -18.79
CA GLU A 110 -30.23 -1.73 -18.15
C GLU A 110 -28.87 -1.56 -17.44
N ASP A 111 -28.01 -0.72 -18.03
CA ASP A 111 -26.79 -0.16 -17.44
C ASP A 111 -27.13 0.64 -16.17
N GLU A 112 -26.53 0.30 -15.02
CA GLU A 112 -26.56 1.16 -13.83
C GLU A 112 -25.19 1.84 -13.63
N ASP A 113 -25.02 2.94 -14.35
CA ASP A 113 -23.97 3.94 -14.19
C ASP A 113 -24.03 4.56 -12.77
N GLY A 114 -23.16 4.10 -11.88
CA GLY A 114 -23.00 4.64 -10.52
C GLY A 114 -22.29 6.00 -10.49
N GLY A 115 -22.75 6.96 -11.29
CA GLY A 115 -22.21 8.30 -11.43
C GLY A 115 -22.24 9.08 -10.10
N TYR A 116 -21.12 9.70 -9.76
CA TYR A 116 -20.99 10.50 -8.54
C TYR A 116 -21.68 11.87 -8.69
N GLU A 117 -22.91 12.01 -8.19
CA GLU A 117 -23.53 13.34 -8.05
C GLU A 117 -23.04 14.04 -6.77
N GLY A 118 -21.90 14.72 -6.90
CA GLY A 118 -21.36 15.55 -5.83
C GLY A 118 -22.22 16.79 -5.62
N GLU A 119 -23.12 16.76 -4.63
CA GLU A 119 -23.96 17.89 -4.28
C GLU A 119 -23.11 19.14 -3.98
N GLY A 120 -23.38 20.21 -4.74
CA GLY A 120 -22.57 21.42 -4.72
C GLY A 120 -22.69 22.17 -3.39
N ILE A 121 -21.55 22.69 -2.92
CA ILE A 121 -21.52 23.74 -1.89
C ILE A 121 -22.38 24.91 -2.38
N VAL A 122 -23.52 25.13 -1.71
CA VAL A 122 -24.22 26.40 -1.78
C VAL A 122 -23.39 27.41 -1.01
N ALA A 123 -22.80 28.36 -1.73
CA ALA A 123 -22.20 29.53 -1.11
C ALA A 123 -23.33 30.43 -0.58
N ASP A 124 -23.26 30.72 0.72
CA ASP A 124 -24.06 31.74 1.39
C ASP A 124 -23.69 33.09 0.74
N GLU A 125 -24.64 33.75 0.05
CA GLU A 125 -24.48 35.14 -0.40
C GLU A 125 -25.76 35.93 -0.13
N ASP A 126 -25.62 36.75 0.91
CA ASP A 126 -26.37 37.94 1.26
C ASP A 126 -26.51 38.97 0.11
N ASP A 127 -27.72 39.53 -0.09
CA ASP A 127 -27.95 40.99 -0.05
C ASP A 127 -29.46 41.36 -0.07
N TYR A 128 -29.78 42.46 0.61
CA TYR A 128 -31.01 43.29 0.60
C TYR A 128 -32.37 42.75 1.13
#